data_AF-Q3Y2F4-F1
#
_entry.id   AF-Q3Y2F4-F1
#
_cell.length_a   1.000
_cell.length_b   1.000
_cell.length_c   1.000
_cell.angle_alpha   90.00
_cell.angle_beta   90.00
_cell.angle_gamma   90.00
#
_symmetry.space_group_name_H-M   'P 1'
#
loop_
_entity.id
_entity.type
_entity.pdbx_description
1 polymer ?
#
loop_
_entity_poly.entity_id
_entity_poly.type
_entity_poly.pdbx_seq_one_letter_code
_entity_poly.pdbx_strand_id
1 'polypeptide(L)'
;MYQVITMFGDNEPWWFFEDWEEDIEEEETFESFEEARQAYEKQWNEIHQNYEYINAKSNFLSAFWNDGDERWCEECDDDLQQYKGLALLKNHQPITVESRKEFYETTNSSGKTKRCERPKQGAWC
;
A
#
# COMPACT_ATOMS: atom_id res chain seq x y z
N MET A 1 -19.53 0.74 -3.98
CA MET A 1 -18.87 -0.34 -3.23
C MET A 1 -17.61 0.20 -2.60
N TYR A 2 -17.31 -0.20 -1.37
CA TYR A 2 -16.05 0.10 -0.69
C TYR A 2 -15.16 -1.14 -0.76
N GLN A 3 -13.85 -0.93 -0.86
CA GLN A 3 -12.87 -2.00 -0.90
C GLN A 3 -11.82 -1.76 0.17
N VAL A 4 -11.46 -2.81 0.91
CA VAL A 4 -10.22 -2.84 1.69
C VAL A 4 -9.29 -3.79 0.96
N ILE A 5 -8.19 -3.24 0.46
CA ILE A 5 -7.22 -3.99 -0.33
C ILE A 5 -5.89 -4.06 0.43
N THR A 6 -5.26 -5.22 0.34
CA THR A 6 -3.90 -5.43 0.77
C THR A 6 -3.04 -5.72 -0.44
N MET A 7 -1.91 -5.05 -0.52
CA MET A 7 -0.98 -5.12 -1.64
C MET A 7 0.41 -5.49 -1.15
N PHE A 8 1.22 -6.13 -2.00
CA PHE A 8 2.62 -6.34 -1.73
C PHE A 8 3.46 -6.12 -2.98
N GLY A 9 4.39 -5.17 -2.92
CA GLY A 9 5.22 -4.84 -4.06
C GLY A 9 6.20 -3.71 -3.81
N ASP A 10 6.87 -3.28 -4.86
CA ASP A 10 7.86 -2.19 -4.92
C ASP A 10 7.25 -0.78 -4.88
N ASN A 11 5.92 -0.69 -4.82
CA ASN A 11 5.20 0.57 -4.89
C ASN A 11 4.40 0.84 -3.61
N GLU A 12 4.45 2.10 -3.14
CA GLU A 12 3.56 2.55 -2.08
C GLU A 12 2.10 2.58 -2.61
N PRO A 13 1.09 2.24 -1.80
CA PRO A 13 -0.30 2.01 -2.23
C PRO A 13 -1.06 3.29 -2.65
N TRP A 14 -0.40 4.44 -2.69
CA TRP A 14 -0.94 5.67 -3.27
C TRP A 14 -0.36 6.01 -4.65
N TRP A 15 0.64 5.25 -5.10
CA TRP A 15 1.12 5.32 -6.47
C TRP A 15 0.22 4.45 -7.33
N PHE A 16 -1.01 4.94 -7.57
CA PHE A 16 -1.99 4.36 -8.48
C PHE A 16 -1.52 4.48 -9.94
N PHE A 17 -0.42 3.80 -10.28
CA PHE A 17 0.10 3.71 -11.64
C PHE A 17 -0.78 2.81 -12.52
N GLU A 18 -0.53 2.81 -13.83
CA GLU A 18 -1.06 1.73 -14.68
C GLU A 18 -0.57 0.39 -14.08
N ASP A 19 -1.49 -0.57 -13.96
CA ASP A 19 -1.24 -1.93 -13.42
C ASP A 19 -0.98 -2.03 -11.90
N TRP A 20 -1.30 -1.00 -11.12
CA TRP A 20 -1.21 -1.08 -9.64
C TRP A 20 -2.02 -2.26 -9.06
N GLU A 21 -3.11 -2.65 -9.72
CA GLU A 21 -3.97 -3.77 -9.31
C GLU A 21 -3.25 -5.12 -9.36
N GLU A 22 -2.14 -5.25 -10.11
CA GLU A 22 -1.34 -6.48 -10.16
C GLU A 22 -0.65 -6.79 -8.82
N ASP A 23 -0.44 -5.78 -7.99
CA ASP A 23 0.20 -5.93 -6.68
C ASP A 23 -0.83 -6.28 -5.58
N ILE A 24 -2.13 -6.41 -5.89
CA ILE A 24 -3.18 -6.81 -4.93
C ILE A 24 -3.03 -8.28 -4.57
N GLU A 25 -2.84 -8.56 -3.28
CA GLU A 25 -2.87 -9.92 -2.74
C GLU A 25 -4.27 -10.30 -2.25
N GLU A 26 -4.99 -9.35 -1.64
CA GLU A 26 -6.30 -9.56 -1.04
C GLU A 26 -7.21 -8.36 -1.26
N GLU A 27 -8.48 -8.61 -1.59
CA GLU A 27 -9.54 -7.59 -1.71
C GLU A 27 -10.79 -8.04 -0.96
N GLU A 28 -11.23 -7.22 0.00
CA GLU A 28 -12.51 -7.36 0.69
C GLU A 28 -13.47 -6.25 0.27
N THR A 29 -14.68 -6.60 -0.18
CA THR A 29 -15.69 -5.65 -0.66
C THR A 29 -16.80 -5.45 0.37
N PHE A 30 -17.22 -4.20 0.57
CA PHE A 30 -18.25 -3.81 1.53
C PHE A 30 -19.27 -2.84 0.90
N GLU A 31 -20.51 -2.92 1.37
CA GLU A 31 -21.57 -1.99 0.96
C GLU A 31 -21.51 -0.69 1.77
N SER A 32 -21.11 -0.77 3.04
CA SER A 32 -21.00 0.38 3.94
C SER A 32 -19.55 0.82 4.16
N PHE A 33 -19.35 2.14 4.20
CA PHE A 33 -18.08 2.73 4.62
C PHE A 33 -17.69 2.29 6.03
N GLU A 34 -18.66 2.14 6.94
CA GLU A 34 -18.38 1.79 8.33
C GLU A 34 -17.84 0.36 8.47
N GLU A 35 -18.36 -0.57 7.68
CA GLU A 35 -17.88 -1.96 7.64
C GLU A 35 -16.46 -2.02 7.07
N ALA A 36 -16.22 -1.33 5.94
CA ALA A 36 -14.89 -1.22 5.36
C ALA A 36 -13.90 -0.56 6.32
N ARG A 37 -14.31 0.47 7.06
CA ARG A 37 -13.49 1.14 8.06
C ARG A 37 -13.08 0.19 9.16
N GLN A 38 -14.02 -0.59 9.71
CA GLN A 38 -13.71 -1.56 10.76
C GLN A 38 -12.76 -2.66 10.27
N ALA A 39 -12.95 -3.14 9.04
CA ALA A 39 -12.04 -4.09 8.41
C ALA A 39 -10.63 -3.50 8.24
N TYR A 40 -10.53 -2.26 7.74
CA TYR A 40 -9.26 -1.54 7.63
C TYR A 40 -8.56 -1.38 8.99
N GLU A 41 -9.27 -0.90 10.02
CA GLU A 41 -8.69 -0.70 11.35
C GLU A 41 -8.17 -2.03 11.94
N LYS A 42 -8.89 -3.13 11.71
CA LYS A 42 -8.46 -4.47 12.12
C LYS A 42 -7.18 -4.89 11.38
N GLN A 43 -7.17 -4.86 10.06
CA GLN A 43 -6.01 -5.26 9.25
C GLN A 43 -4.80 -4.38 9.53
N TRP A 44 -5.01 -3.07 9.71
CA TRP A 44 -3.94 -2.12 10.05
C TRP A 44 -3.22 -2.54 11.34
N ASN A 45 -3.96 -2.91 12.38
CA ASN A 45 -3.38 -3.36 13.65
C ASN A 45 -2.62 -4.69 13.51
N GLU A 46 -3.13 -5.62 12.69
CA GLU A 46 -2.50 -6.91 12.42
C GLU A 46 -1.19 -6.74 11.64
N ILE A 47 -1.19 -5.90 10.60
CA ILE A 47 0.00 -5.62 9.79
C ILE A 47 1.03 -4.84 10.63
N HIS A 48 0.62 -3.77 11.31
CA HIS A 48 1.52 -2.93 12.11
C HIS A 48 2.31 -3.70 13.17
N GLN A 49 1.80 -4.82 13.69
CA GLN A 49 2.54 -5.66 14.64
C GLN A 49 3.68 -6.47 14.02
N ASN A 50 3.69 -6.63 12.70
CA ASN A 50 4.66 -7.44 11.96
C ASN A 50 5.69 -6.60 11.17
N TYR A 51 5.58 -5.27 11.18
CA TYR A 51 6.45 -4.37 10.44
C TYR A 51 7.00 -3.26 11.32
N GLU A 52 8.28 -2.93 11.15
CA GLU A 52 9.01 -1.93 11.93
C GLU A 52 8.70 -0.49 11.47
N TYR A 53 8.57 -0.31 10.15
CA TYR A 53 8.37 1.00 9.55
C TYR A 53 6.98 1.13 8.94
N ILE A 54 6.40 2.32 9.09
CA ILE A 54 5.13 2.71 8.48
C ILE A 54 5.20 4.12 7.89
N ASN A 55 4.51 4.31 6.77
CA ASN A 55 4.17 5.61 6.22
C ASN A 55 2.69 5.61 5.81
N ALA A 56 1.91 6.50 6.42
CA ALA A 56 0.47 6.56 6.16
C ALA A 56 0.04 7.96 5.73
N LYS A 57 -0.94 8.01 4.83
CA LYS A 57 -1.62 9.24 4.41
C LYS A 57 -2.84 9.48 5.29
N SER A 58 -3.35 10.70 5.24
CA SER A 58 -4.56 11.08 5.98
C SER A 58 -5.81 10.34 5.52
N ASN A 59 -5.80 9.62 4.39
CA ASN A 59 -6.98 9.06 3.74
C ASN A 59 -6.99 7.54 3.63
N PHE A 60 -6.73 6.81 4.73
CA PHE A 60 -6.78 5.34 4.78
C PHE A 60 -5.87 4.65 3.75
N LEU A 61 -4.68 5.21 3.53
CA LEU A 61 -3.61 4.59 2.76
C LEU A 61 -2.41 4.43 3.68
N SER A 62 -1.91 3.22 3.85
CA SER A 62 -0.76 2.91 4.71
C SER A 62 0.20 1.96 4.00
N ALA A 63 1.48 2.29 4.03
CA ALA A 63 2.57 1.43 3.59
C ALA A 63 3.36 0.98 4.81
N PHE A 64 3.72 -0.30 4.86
CA PHE A 64 4.52 -0.91 5.92
C PHE A 64 5.70 -1.67 5.32
N TRP A 65 6.84 -1.68 5.99
CA TRP A 65 8.03 -2.42 5.54
C TRP A 65 9.03 -2.66 6.67
N ASN A 66 9.96 -3.60 6.47
CA ASN A 66 11.14 -3.79 7.31
C ASN A 66 12.42 -3.53 6.52
N ASP A 67 13.51 -3.27 7.24
CA ASP A 67 14.84 -3.28 6.62
C ASP A 67 15.17 -4.69 6.12
N GLY A 68 15.63 -4.81 4.87
CA GLY A 68 15.96 -6.08 4.23
C GLY A 68 14.79 -6.76 3.50
N ASP A 69 13.57 -6.22 3.57
CA ASP A 69 12.47 -6.61 2.69
C ASP A 69 12.70 -6.03 1.28
N GLU A 70 13.75 -6.48 0.60
CA GLU A 70 14.17 -5.97 -0.71
C GLU A 70 14.09 -7.07 -1.78
N ARG A 71 13.85 -6.66 -3.03
CA ARG A 71 13.98 -7.55 -4.19
C ARG A 71 14.95 -6.96 -5.21
N TRP A 72 15.73 -7.82 -5.85
CA TRP A 72 16.53 -7.43 -7.00
C TRP A 72 15.62 -7.03 -8.16
N CYS A 73 15.82 -5.83 -8.71
CA CYS A 73 15.15 -5.36 -9.91
C CYS A 73 16.17 -5.25 -11.04
N GLU A 74 16.04 -6.11 -12.05
CA GLU A 74 16.95 -6.12 -13.21
C GLU A 74 16.88 -4.82 -14.01
N GLU A 75 15.69 -4.20 -14.11
CA GLU A 75 15.50 -2.93 -14.81
C GLU A 75 16.17 -1.75 -14.10
N CYS A 76 16.23 -1.80 -12.77
CA CYS A 76 16.88 -0.76 -11.96
C CYS A 76 18.36 -1.07 -11.66
N ASP A 77 18.81 -2.31 -11.87
CA ASP A 77 20.12 -2.83 -11.46
C ASP A 77 20.39 -2.54 -9.97
N ASP A 78 19.36 -2.74 -9.14
CA ASP A 78 19.35 -2.33 -7.74
C ASP A 78 18.38 -3.17 -6.89
N ASP A 79 18.63 -3.18 -5.58
CA ASP A 79 17.72 -3.76 -4.60
C ASP A 79 16.61 -2.75 -4.26
N LEU A 80 15.36 -3.15 -4.51
CA LEU A 80 14.18 -2.31 -4.28
C LEU A 80 13.42 -2.77 -3.06
N GLN A 81 13.15 -1.83 -2.16
CA GLN A 81 12.27 -2.03 -1.01
C GLN A 81 10.90 -2.57 -1.47
N GLN A 82 10.41 -3.57 -0.76
CA GLN A 82 9.04 -4.07 -0.85
C GLN A 82 8.20 -3.49 0.29
N TYR A 83 6.96 -3.14 -0.04
CA TYR A 83 5.98 -2.55 0.85
C TYR A 83 4.78 -3.47 0.95
N LYS A 84 4.30 -3.67 2.17
CA LYS A 84 2.94 -4.13 2.44
C LYS A 84 2.03 -2.90 2.41
N GLY A 85 1.18 -2.79 1.40
CA GLY A 85 0.20 -1.73 1.25
C GLY A 85 -1.15 -2.12 1.84
N LEU A 86 -1.81 -1.18 2.52
CA LEU A 86 -3.20 -1.31 2.95
C LEU A 86 -3.96 -0.06 2.51
N ALA A 87 -5.07 -0.24 1.80
CA ALA A 87 -5.88 0.87 1.30
C ALA A 87 -7.38 0.64 1.46
N LEU A 88 -8.10 1.66 1.91
CA LEU A 88 -9.56 1.72 1.84
C LEU A 88 -9.97 2.59 0.65
N LEU A 89 -10.62 1.98 -0.33
CA LEU A 89 -11.04 2.62 -1.58
C LEU A 89 -12.56 2.63 -1.72
N LYS A 90 -13.05 3.48 -2.63
CA LYS A 90 -14.44 3.47 -3.09
C LYS A 90 -14.46 3.33 -4.60
N ASN A 91 -14.99 2.21 -5.09
CA ASN A 91 -14.94 1.85 -6.51
C ASN A 91 -13.51 1.92 -7.06
N HIS A 92 -12.55 1.34 -6.32
CA HIS A 92 -11.12 1.32 -6.68
C HIS A 92 -10.48 2.71 -6.82
N GLN A 93 -11.07 3.73 -6.19
CA GLN A 93 -10.53 5.08 -6.13
C GLN A 93 -10.29 5.52 -4.69
N PRO A 94 -9.27 6.38 -4.44
CA PRO A 94 -9.01 6.93 -3.13
C PRO A 94 -10.23 7.66 -2.57
N ILE A 95 -10.55 7.39 -1.31
CA ILE A 95 -11.54 8.18 -0.61
C ILE A 95 -10.95 9.52 -0.18
N THR A 96 -11.81 10.53 -0.06
CA THR A 96 -11.44 11.86 0.45
C THR A 96 -11.71 12.02 1.95
N VAL A 97 -12.18 10.95 2.61
CA VAL A 97 -12.48 10.95 4.05
C VAL A 97 -11.18 10.77 4.82
N GLU A 98 -10.96 11.64 5.80
CA GLU A 98 -9.79 11.53 6.66
C GLU A 98 -9.94 10.38 7.66
N SER A 99 -8.87 9.61 7.81
CA SER A 99 -8.72 8.58 8.83
C SER A 99 -8.37 9.21 10.19
N ARG A 100 -8.38 8.39 11.25
CA ARG A 100 -7.93 8.86 12.57
C ARG A 100 -6.47 9.32 12.49
N LYS A 101 -6.15 10.40 13.21
CA LYS A 101 -4.81 11.00 13.23
C LYS A 101 -3.71 10.01 13.61
N GLU A 102 -4.05 9.12 14.52
CA GLU A 102 -3.20 8.05 15.03
C GLU A 102 -2.54 7.24 13.91
N PHE A 103 -3.24 6.99 12.79
CA PHE A 103 -2.70 6.21 11.68
C PHE A 103 -1.57 6.92 10.94
N TYR A 104 -1.70 8.22 10.66
CA TYR A 104 -0.71 8.96 9.86
C TYR A 104 0.34 9.70 10.70
N GLU A 105 0.08 9.92 12.00
CA GLU A 105 1.06 10.44 12.95
C GLU A 105 2.08 9.36 13.37
N THR A 106 1.75 8.08 13.22
CA THR A 106 2.67 6.95 13.53
C THR A 106 3.74 6.75 12.45
N THR A 107 3.80 7.62 11.44
CA THR A 107 4.79 7.54 10.34
C THR A 107 6.24 7.61 10.85
N ASN A 108 7.00 6.54 10.65
CA ASN A 108 8.42 6.43 10.98
C ASN A 108 9.19 5.83 9.77
N SER A 109 9.45 6.63 8.74
CA SER A 109 10.14 6.12 7.54
C SER A 109 11.67 6.11 7.68
N SER A 110 12.35 5.05 7.24
CA SER A 110 13.83 4.97 7.21
C SER A 110 14.51 5.88 6.16
N GLY A 111 13.75 6.56 5.31
CA GLY A 111 14.24 7.49 4.29
C GLY A 111 14.90 6.84 3.06
N LYS A 112 14.95 5.50 3.00
CA LYS A 112 15.49 4.72 1.87
C LYS A 112 14.40 4.31 0.86
N THR A 113 13.45 5.18 0.56
CA THR A 113 12.38 4.81 -0.38
C THR A 113 12.81 5.10 -1.82
N LYS A 114 13.00 4.04 -2.61
CA LYS A 114 13.21 4.10 -4.06
C LYS A 114 11.97 3.54 -4.75
N ARG A 115 11.55 4.20 -5.83
CA ARG A 115 10.38 3.81 -6.63
C ARG A 115 10.86 3.15 -7.92
N CYS A 116 10.35 1.96 -8.23
CA CYS A 116 10.51 1.42 -9.57
C CYS A 116 9.61 2.18 -10.54
N GLU A 117 10.17 2.69 -11.62
CA GLU A 117 9.36 3.13 -12.76
C GLU A 117 9.19 1.92 -13.67
N ARG A 118 8.33 0.95 -13.29
CA ARG A 118 8.02 -0.22 -14.14
C ARG A 118 7.73 0.30 -15.57
N PRO A 119 8.57 0.04 -16.57
CA PRO A 119 8.25 0.46 -17.92
C PRO A 119 7.05 -0.36 -18.37
N LYS A 120 6.07 0.31 -19.01
CA LYS A 120 4.87 -0.34 -19.59
C LYS A 120 5.29 -1.65 -20.25
N GLN A 121 4.75 -2.78 -19.81
CA GLN A 121 4.94 -4.03 -20.54
C GLN A 121 4.42 -3.82 -21.96
N GLY A 122 5.35 -3.66 -22.90
CA GLY A 122 5.04 -3.05 -24.18
C GLY A 122 6.18 -3.14 -25.18
N ALA A 123 6.73 -4.34 -25.37
CA ALA A 123 7.11 -4.89 -26.68
C ALA A 123 7.91 -6.17 -26.46
N TRP A 124 7.21 -7.31 -26.44
CA TRP A 124 7.82 -8.54 -26.94
C TRP A 124 8.15 -8.31 -28.42
N CYS A 125 9.43 -8.40 -28.77
CA CYS A 125 9.91 -8.60 -30.14
C CYS A 125 10.78 -9.85 -30.16
#